data_AF-A0A2N2XG88-F1
#
_entry.id   AF-A0A2N2XG88-F1
#
_cell.length_a   1.000
_cell.length_b   1.000
_cell.length_c   1.000
_cell.angle_alpha   90.00
_cell.angle_beta   90.00
_cell.angle_gamma   90.00
#
_symmetry.space_group_name_H-M   'P 1'
#
loop_
_entity.id
_entity.type
_entity.pdbx_description
1 polymer ?
#
loop_
_entity_poly.entity_id
_entity_poly.type
_entity_poly.pdbx_seq_one_letter_code
_entity_poly.pdbx_strand_id
1 'polypeptide(L)'
;AVLKTQGLAGFSGALLHVLNHSLFKSLLFYGSGIVYQATHTLNIDSMGGLIRRLPKTAFLFLLAALAITGLPPFNGFISEFLIYTGLFQAIHSGEFSYTTLYILSVVGLVLIGGLALLCFTKAFGIIFLGEPRSHYHQDSTDPRDGRLIPLYAIAVLIILIGLAPQYFLMALMRPVMQFTGLLALPTSIPLVNVMQHVSMAVWGFIILTAIIWFIRKRVTRYAPLSKVPTWGCAYPTASPKLQYTASSYVRSYRKLVEAVLMITRHRPHIDTVVPETAHFSTHSYDRLENSIIDIPIRKVKGFIGKFNFLQNGSVQFYVLYGIIFIFIIIAIPLLIEGLVFVYELIKQL
;
A
#
# COMPACT_ATOMS: atom_id res chain seq x y z
N ALA A 1 -15.07 -32.93 -1.18
CA ALA A 1 -14.56 -32.72 -2.56
C ALA A 1 -14.72 -31.27 -3.02
N VAL A 2 -15.90 -30.66 -2.81
CA VAL A 2 -16.24 -29.28 -3.21
C VAL A 2 -15.38 -28.20 -2.52
N LEU A 3 -15.09 -28.34 -1.22
CA LEU A 3 -14.13 -27.47 -0.51
C LEU A 3 -12.70 -27.53 -1.07
N LYS A 4 -12.28 -28.67 -1.67
CA LYS A 4 -10.92 -28.82 -2.21
C LYS A 4 -10.74 -28.11 -3.56
N THR A 5 -11.80 -28.02 -4.38
CA THR A 5 -11.74 -27.32 -5.68
C THR A 5 -11.93 -25.81 -5.55
N GLN A 6 -12.70 -25.33 -4.57
CA GLN A 6 -12.85 -23.89 -4.28
C GLN A 6 -11.55 -23.24 -3.78
N GLY A 7 -10.84 -23.96 -2.90
CA GLY A 7 -9.52 -23.55 -2.43
C GLY A 7 -8.51 -23.39 -3.55
N LEU A 8 -8.66 -24.11 -4.68
CA LEU A 8 -7.72 -24.05 -5.80
C LEU A 8 -7.68 -22.64 -6.43
N ALA A 9 -8.82 -22.05 -6.77
CA ALA A 9 -8.87 -20.73 -7.42
C ALA A 9 -8.42 -19.63 -6.46
N GLY A 10 -8.95 -19.63 -5.23
CA GLY A 10 -8.59 -18.64 -4.21
C GLY A 10 -7.12 -18.69 -3.81
N PHE A 11 -6.57 -19.89 -3.58
CA PHE A 11 -5.17 -20.05 -3.18
C PHE A 11 -4.20 -19.79 -4.35
N SER A 12 -4.56 -20.20 -5.58
CA SER A 12 -3.80 -19.83 -6.79
C SER A 12 -3.78 -18.31 -6.97
N GLY A 13 -4.93 -17.66 -6.79
CA GLY A 13 -5.06 -16.20 -6.84
C GLY A 13 -4.23 -15.51 -5.77
N ALA A 14 -4.27 -15.98 -4.52
CA ALA A 14 -3.48 -15.43 -3.42
C ALA A 14 -1.97 -15.57 -3.66
N LEU A 15 -1.50 -16.74 -4.08
CA LEU A 15 -0.07 -16.96 -4.36
C LEU A 15 0.41 -16.12 -5.55
N LEU A 16 -0.40 -16.04 -6.61
CA LEU A 16 -0.14 -15.14 -7.73
C LEU A 16 -0.17 -13.68 -7.30
N HIS A 17 -1.06 -13.29 -6.38
CA HIS A 17 -1.14 -11.93 -5.86
C HIS A 17 0.10 -11.55 -5.06
N VAL A 18 0.68 -12.46 -4.27
CA VAL A 18 1.95 -12.21 -3.57
C VAL A 18 3.06 -11.90 -4.57
N LEU A 19 3.19 -12.71 -5.63
CA LEU A 19 4.14 -12.45 -6.71
C LEU A 19 3.86 -11.11 -7.37
N ASN A 20 2.62 -10.86 -7.81
CA ASN A 20 2.24 -9.62 -8.48
C ASN A 20 2.50 -8.39 -7.60
N HIS A 21 2.14 -8.49 -6.32
CA HIS A 21 2.35 -7.44 -5.35
C HIS A 21 3.83 -7.12 -5.15
N SER A 22 4.69 -8.13 -5.10
CA SER A 22 6.13 -7.90 -5.08
C SER A 22 6.59 -7.13 -6.33
N LEU A 23 6.12 -7.51 -7.52
CA LEU A 23 6.53 -6.89 -8.78
C LEU A 23 6.11 -5.42 -8.88
N PHE A 24 4.81 -5.12 -8.77
CA PHE A 24 4.36 -3.74 -8.93
C PHE A 24 4.79 -2.84 -7.77
N LYS A 25 4.91 -3.34 -6.53
CA LYS A 25 5.45 -2.54 -5.41
C LYS A 25 6.92 -2.24 -5.61
N SER A 26 7.74 -3.21 -6.01
CA SER A 26 9.15 -2.97 -6.28
C SER A 26 9.33 -1.92 -7.38
N LEU A 27 8.52 -1.98 -8.45
CA LEU A 27 8.55 -0.99 -9.52
C LEU A 27 8.16 0.41 -9.03
N LEU A 28 7.10 0.51 -8.21
CA LEU A 28 6.66 1.78 -7.61
C LEU A 28 7.69 2.37 -6.65
N PHE A 29 8.25 1.56 -5.75
CA PHE A 29 9.25 2.01 -4.78
C PHE A 29 10.53 2.46 -5.47
N TYR A 30 11.03 1.70 -6.45
CA TYR A 30 12.19 2.12 -7.22
C TYR A 30 11.89 3.42 -7.98
N GLY A 31 10.75 3.51 -8.67
CA GLY A 31 10.34 4.74 -9.35
C GLY A 31 10.25 5.94 -8.40
N SER A 32 9.70 5.75 -7.19
CA SER A 32 9.68 6.79 -6.16
C SER A 32 11.07 7.17 -5.67
N GLY A 33 12.02 6.24 -5.63
CA GLY A 33 13.42 6.49 -5.32
C GLY A 33 14.10 7.38 -6.37
N ILE A 34 13.83 7.16 -7.67
CA ILE A 34 14.30 8.04 -8.75
C ILE A 34 13.67 9.43 -8.61
N VAL A 35 12.37 9.51 -8.34
CA VAL A 35 11.68 10.79 -8.09
C VAL A 35 12.29 11.52 -6.90
N TYR A 36 12.61 10.81 -5.81
CA TYR A 36 13.27 11.40 -4.65
C TYR A 36 14.67 11.90 -4.99
N GLN A 37 15.48 11.14 -5.74
CA GLN A 37 16.80 11.60 -6.20
C GLN A 37 16.71 12.85 -7.09
N ALA A 38 15.64 12.99 -7.89
CA ALA A 38 15.42 14.14 -8.75
C ALA A 38 14.93 15.39 -8.01
N THR A 39 14.22 15.21 -6.89
CA THR A 39 13.49 16.29 -6.21
C THR A 39 14.01 16.63 -4.80
N HIS A 40 14.74 15.72 -4.16
CA HIS A 40 15.21 15.79 -2.76
C HIS A 40 14.12 16.09 -1.72
N THR A 41 12.86 15.81 -2.04
CA THR A 41 11.72 16.01 -1.14
C THR A 41 10.83 14.78 -1.13
N LEU A 42 10.23 14.48 0.01
CA LEU A 42 9.18 13.46 0.15
C LEU A 42 7.78 14.10 0.19
N ASN A 43 7.70 15.42 0.13
CA ASN A 43 6.45 16.15 0.19
C ASN A 43 5.79 16.22 -1.20
N ILE A 44 4.78 15.38 -1.42
CA ILE A 44 4.03 15.31 -2.69
C ILE A 44 3.34 16.65 -3.03
N ASP A 45 2.93 17.44 -2.03
CA ASP A 45 2.31 18.76 -2.28
C ASP A 45 3.29 19.76 -2.91
N SER A 46 4.61 19.52 -2.81
CA SER A 46 5.66 20.33 -3.43
C SER A 46 6.12 19.83 -4.81
N MET A 47 5.60 18.69 -5.28
CA MET A 47 5.93 18.07 -6.57
C MET A 47 4.96 18.51 -7.69
N GLY A 48 5.14 18.04 -8.93
CA GLY A 48 4.34 18.42 -10.11
C GLY A 48 5.17 18.47 -11.39
N GLY A 49 4.57 18.15 -12.54
CA GLY A 49 5.18 18.31 -13.87
C GLY A 49 6.41 17.44 -14.17
N LEU A 50 6.69 16.42 -13.35
CA LEU A 50 7.90 15.60 -13.50
C LEU A 50 7.90 14.72 -14.75
N ILE A 51 6.76 14.49 -15.40
CA ILE A 51 6.69 13.68 -16.63
C ILE A 51 7.56 14.23 -17.77
N ARG A 52 7.77 15.55 -17.82
CA ARG A 52 8.64 16.18 -18.83
C ARG A 52 10.12 15.93 -18.57
N ARG A 53 10.50 15.71 -17.31
CA ARG A 53 11.89 15.51 -16.88
C ARG A 53 12.27 14.03 -16.77
N LEU A 54 11.33 13.22 -16.28
CA LEU A 54 11.48 11.79 -16.05
C LEU A 54 10.45 10.96 -16.87
N PRO A 55 10.37 11.11 -18.21
CA PRO A 55 9.34 10.46 -19.01
C PRO A 55 9.35 8.92 -18.91
N LYS A 56 10.53 8.29 -18.85
CA LYS A 56 10.66 6.83 -18.74
C LYS A 56 10.20 6.35 -17.38
N THR A 57 10.67 7.00 -16.32
CA THR A 57 10.25 6.68 -14.94
C THR A 57 8.76 6.91 -14.76
N ALA A 58 8.21 8.01 -15.30
CA ALA A 58 6.78 8.30 -15.26
C ALA A 58 5.95 7.22 -15.95
N PHE A 59 6.37 6.76 -17.13
CA PHE A 59 5.69 5.68 -17.84
C PHE A 59 5.71 4.36 -17.05
N LEU A 60 6.87 3.98 -16.51
CA LEU A 60 7.01 2.76 -15.70
C LEU A 60 6.24 2.84 -14.39
N PHE A 61 6.23 4.00 -13.74
CA PHE A 61 5.43 4.26 -12.55
C PHE A 61 3.93 4.19 -12.85
N LEU A 62 3.48 4.77 -13.97
CA LEU A 62 2.08 4.68 -14.41
C LEU A 62 1.69 3.23 -14.66
N LEU A 63 2.52 2.46 -15.37
CA LEU A 63 2.29 1.04 -15.61
C LEU A 63 2.11 0.27 -14.30
N ALA A 64 2.99 0.52 -13.33
CA ALA A 64 2.90 -0.11 -12.01
C ALA A 64 1.66 0.35 -11.22
N ALA A 65 1.30 1.63 -11.32
CA ALA A 65 0.08 2.20 -10.73
C ALA A 65 -1.18 1.56 -11.32
N LEU A 66 -1.25 1.36 -12.64
CA LEU A 66 -2.38 0.66 -13.26
C LEU A 66 -2.44 -0.81 -12.83
N ALA A 67 -1.27 -1.46 -12.70
CA ALA A 67 -1.16 -2.83 -12.24
C ALA A 67 -1.65 -3.04 -10.80
N ILE A 68 -1.22 -2.21 -9.85
CA ILE A 68 -1.65 -2.30 -8.45
C ILE A 68 -3.13 -1.94 -8.25
N THR A 69 -3.73 -1.15 -9.15
CA THR A 69 -5.17 -0.84 -9.12
C THR A 69 -6.05 -1.93 -9.73
N GLY A 70 -5.47 -3.05 -10.18
CA GLY A 70 -6.24 -4.17 -10.70
C GLY A 70 -6.88 -3.92 -12.07
N LEU A 71 -6.29 -3.07 -12.92
CA LEU A 71 -6.83 -2.79 -14.26
C LEU A 71 -6.39 -3.85 -15.29
N PRO A 72 -7.30 -4.36 -16.14
CA PRO A 72 -6.91 -5.05 -17.38
C PRO A 72 -6.11 -4.07 -18.26
N PRO A 73 -4.98 -4.46 -18.87
CA PRO A 73 -4.45 -5.82 -19.11
C PRO A 73 -3.32 -6.26 -18.15
N PHE A 74 -3.25 -5.72 -16.92
CA PHE A 74 -2.09 -5.93 -16.04
C PHE A 74 -2.25 -7.13 -15.08
N ASN A 75 -1.13 -7.58 -14.52
CA ASN A 75 -1.08 -8.76 -13.65
C ASN A 75 -1.97 -8.67 -12.39
N GLY A 76 -2.08 -7.49 -11.76
CA GLY A 76 -2.89 -7.30 -10.54
C GLY A 76 -4.34 -7.73 -10.73
N PHE A 77 -4.93 -7.39 -11.90
CA PHE A 77 -6.28 -7.81 -12.27
C PHE A 77 -6.42 -9.34 -12.27
N ILE A 78 -5.47 -10.07 -12.87
CA ILE A 78 -5.51 -11.54 -12.95
C ILE A 78 -5.54 -12.17 -11.56
N SER A 79 -4.67 -11.73 -10.67
CA SER A 79 -4.63 -12.27 -9.31
C SER A 79 -5.91 -11.97 -8.52
N GLU A 80 -6.43 -10.75 -8.59
CA GLU A 80 -7.66 -10.38 -7.90
C GLU A 80 -8.87 -11.11 -8.50
N PHE A 81 -8.93 -11.25 -9.82
CA PHE A 81 -9.98 -12.01 -10.50
C PHE A 81 -10.02 -13.47 -10.03
N LEU A 82 -8.87 -14.13 -9.85
CA LEU A 82 -8.81 -15.48 -9.30
C LEU A 82 -9.28 -15.55 -7.84
N ILE A 83 -8.92 -14.55 -7.02
CA ILE A 83 -9.40 -14.45 -5.63
C ILE A 83 -10.91 -14.27 -5.60
N TYR A 84 -11.46 -13.35 -6.40
CA TYR A 84 -12.90 -13.16 -6.54
C TYR A 84 -13.61 -14.41 -7.04
N THR A 85 -13.04 -15.10 -8.03
CA THR A 85 -13.59 -16.37 -8.54
C THR A 85 -13.67 -17.41 -7.43
N GLY A 86 -12.62 -17.55 -6.62
CA GLY A 86 -12.62 -18.44 -5.45
C GLY A 86 -13.67 -18.06 -4.40
N LEU A 87 -13.79 -16.78 -4.08
CA LEU A 87 -14.79 -16.26 -3.12
C LEU A 87 -16.22 -16.50 -3.62
N PHE A 88 -16.52 -16.21 -4.89
CA PHE A 88 -17.85 -16.43 -5.46
C PHE A 88 -18.22 -17.91 -5.54
N GLN A 89 -17.26 -18.77 -5.88
CA GLN A 89 -17.46 -20.23 -5.85
C GLN A 89 -17.74 -20.72 -4.42
N ALA A 90 -17.05 -20.18 -3.42
CA ALA A 90 -17.28 -20.51 -2.02
C ALA A 90 -18.67 -20.06 -1.55
N ILE A 91 -19.10 -18.84 -1.89
CA ILE A 91 -20.44 -18.31 -1.58
C ILE A 91 -21.53 -19.19 -2.21
N HIS A 92 -21.37 -19.59 -3.48
CA HIS A 92 -22.37 -20.39 -4.19
C HIS A 92 -22.56 -21.81 -3.61
N SER A 93 -21.57 -22.32 -2.87
CA SER A 93 -21.63 -23.68 -2.33
C SER A 93 -22.48 -23.86 -1.07
N GLY A 94 -22.96 -22.77 -0.47
CA GLY A 94 -24.03 -22.83 0.51
C GLY A 94 -23.64 -23.20 1.95
N GLU A 95 -22.35 -23.22 2.30
CA GLU A 95 -21.95 -23.39 3.72
C GLU A 95 -22.21 -22.11 4.54
N PHE A 96 -23.39 -22.04 5.15
CA PHE A 96 -23.88 -20.89 5.92
C PHE A 96 -22.89 -20.34 6.96
N SER A 97 -22.08 -21.19 7.59
CA SER A 97 -21.14 -20.78 8.64
C SER A 97 -20.06 -19.80 8.17
N TYR A 98 -19.65 -19.87 6.90
CA TYR A 98 -18.55 -19.05 6.36
C TYR A 98 -19.00 -18.03 5.31
N THR A 99 -20.25 -18.11 4.83
CA THR A 99 -20.80 -17.19 3.82
C THR A 99 -20.65 -15.71 4.21
N THR A 100 -20.90 -15.36 5.48
CA THR A 100 -20.75 -13.98 5.97
C THR A 100 -19.31 -13.49 5.84
N LEU A 101 -18.32 -14.34 6.15
CA LEU A 101 -16.91 -14.00 6.02
C LEU A 101 -16.49 -13.81 4.56
N TYR A 102 -16.99 -14.64 3.64
CA TYR A 102 -16.73 -14.48 2.21
C TYR A 102 -17.33 -13.18 1.67
N ILE A 103 -18.56 -12.84 2.04
CA ILE A 103 -19.21 -11.57 1.64
C ILE A 103 -18.41 -10.38 2.19
N LEU A 104 -18.03 -10.41 3.47
CA LEU A 104 -17.23 -9.34 4.06
C LEU A 104 -15.86 -9.20 3.37
N SER A 105 -15.25 -10.31 2.97
CA SER A 105 -13.98 -10.32 2.21
C SER A 105 -14.15 -9.68 0.83
N VAL A 106 -15.24 -9.97 0.12
CA VAL A 106 -15.56 -9.33 -1.18
C VAL A 106 -15.72 -7.82 -1.01
N VAL A 107 -16.51 -7.39 -0.01
CA VAL A 107 -16.70 -5.95 0.29
C VAL A 107 -15.38 -5.28 0.64
N GLY A 108 -14.56 -5.93 1.48
CA GLY A 108 -13.23 -5.46 1.83
C GLY A 108 -12.32 -5.27 0.62
N LEU A 109 -12.26 -6.26 -0.27
CA LEU A 109 -11.47 -6.18 -1.51
C LEU A 109 -11.95 -5.03 -2.41
N VAL A 110 -13.26 -4.84 -2.57
CA VAL A 110 -13.82 -3.73 -3.37
C VAL A 110 -13.42 -2.37 -2.79
N LEU A 111 -13.52 -2.22 -1.47
CA LEU A 111 -13.10 -0.98 -0.79
C LEU A 111 -11.60 -0.71 -0.95
N ILE A 112 -10.77 -1.75 -0.78
CA ILE A 112 -9.31 -1.64 -0.97
C ILE A 112 -8.97 -1.26 -2.41
N GLY A 113 -9.61 -1.88 -3.41
CA GLY A 113 -9.42 -1.54 -4.82
C GLY A 113 -9.80 -0.09 -5.13
N GLY A 114 -10.93 0.39 -4.60
CA GLY A 114 -11.34 1.79 -4.74
C GLY A 114 -10.35 2.77 -4.10
N LEU A 115 -9.86 2.46 -2.90
CA LEU A 115 -8.84 3.26 -2.21
C LEU A 115 -7.49 3.24 -2.96
N ALA A 116 -7.09 2.09 -3.51
CA ALA A 116 -5.91 1.97 -4.34
C ALA A 116 -6.02 2.87 -5.57
N LEU A 117 -7.16 2.84 -6.27
CA LEU A 117 -7.42 3.69 -7.43
C LEU A 117 -7.28 5.17 -7.05
N LEU A 118 -7.97 5.62 -5.99
CA LEU A 118 -7.86 7.01 -5.52
C LEU A 118 -6.45 7.41 -5.12
N CYS A 119 -5.70 6.49 -4.49
CA CYS A 119 -4.33 6.73 -4.06
C CYS A 119 -3.38 6.89 -5.26
N PHE A 120 -3.46 5.99 -6.24
CA PHE A 120 -2.53 6.00 -7.37
C PHE A 120 -2.90 7.02 -8.45
N THR A 121 -4.17 7.37 -8.63
CA THR A 121 -4.56 8.51 -9.46
C THR A 121 -4.07 9.83 -8.85
N LYS A 122 -4.19 9.99 -7.52
CA LYS A 122 -3.61 11.11 -6.79
C LYS A 122 -2.09 11.14 -6.94
N ALA A 123 -1.41 10.03 -6.65
CA ALA A 123 0.06 9.97 -6.69
C ALA A 123 0.57 10.30 -8.08
N PHE A 124 0.06 9.63 -9.12
CA PHE A 124 0.51 9.89 -10.49
C PHE A 124 0.15 11.30 -10.96
N GLY A 125 -1.10 11.72 -10.75
CA GLY A 125 -1.60 13.02 -11.20
C GLY A 125 -0.89 14.21 -10.54
N ILE A 126 -0.57 14.14 -9.25
CA ILE A 126 0.05 15.25 -8.53
C ILE A 126 1.56 15.30 -8.73
N ILE A 127 2.23 14.14 -8.81
CA ILE A 127 3.69 14.06 -8.94
C ILE A 127 4.14 14.35 -10.38
N PHE A 128 3.53 13.67 -11.36
CA PHE A 128 4.03 13.66 -12.73
C PHE A 128 3.34 14.66 -13.65
N LEU A 129 2.05 14.93 -13.45
CA LEU A 129 1.28 15.86 -14.30
C LEU A 129 1.28 17.29 -13.74
N GLY A 130 0.71 18.22 -14.50
CA GLY A 130 0.66 19.63 -14.12
C GLY A 130 1.97 20.38 -14.40
N GLU A 131 2.19 21.47 -13.67
CA GLU A 131 3.39 22.31 -13.76
C GLU A 131 4.25 22.11 -12.52
N PRO A 132 5.58 22.31 -12.62
CA PRO A 132 6.49 22.17 -11.49
C PRO A 132 6.13 23.18 -10.38
N ARG A 133 5.83 22.66 -9.19
CA ARG A 133 5.55 23.49 -8.00
C ARG A 133 6.81 23.97 -7.28
N SER A 134 7.93 23.28 -7.49
CA SER A 134 9.23 23.62 -6.93
C SER A 134 10.32 23.62 -8.01
N HIS A 135 11.42 24.31 -7.74
CA HIS A 135 12.59 24.29 -8.60
C HIS A 135 13.35 22.98 -8.42
N TYR A 136 13.15 22.03 -9.34
CA TYR A 136 13.97 20.81 -9.37
C TYR A 136 15.35 21.10 -9.99
N HIS A 137 16.38 20.39 -9.53
CA HIS A 137 17.75 20.50 -10.02
C HIS A 137 17.84 20.39 -11.55
N GLN A 138 18.69 21.19 -12.19
CA GLN A 138 18.76 21.26 -13.67
C GLN A 138 19.12 19.91 -14.32
N ASP A 139 19.85 19.04 -13.61
CA ASP A 139 20.27 17.72 -14.09
C ASP A 139 19.28 16.58 -13.81
N SER A 140 18.08 16.89 -13.32
CA SER A 140 17.08 15.90 -12.88
C SER A 140 16.39 15.18 -14.07
N THR A 141 17.17 14.49 -14.91
CA THR A 141 16.67 13.68 -16.05
C THR A 141 16.65 12.19 -15.71
N ASP A 142 15.95 11.39 -16.53
CA ASP A 142 15.91 9.94 -16.31
C ASP A 142 17.33 9.35 -16.23
N PRO A 143 17.59 8.37 -15.34
CA PRO A 143 18.89 7.73 -15.21
C PRO A 143 19.36 7.13 -16.54
N ARG A 144 20.60 7.46 -16.96
CA ARG A 144 21.18 7.00 -18.23
C ARG A 144 22.01 5.72 -18.09
N ASP A 145 22.49 5.40 -16.89
CA ASP A 145 23.52 4.37 -16.64
C ASP A 145 22.96 2.94 -16.48
N GLY A 146 21.96 2.54 -17.26
CA GLY A 146 21.36 1.20 -17.15
C GLY A 146 20.58 0.93 -15.85
N ARG A 147 20.51 1.89 -14.90
CA ARG A 147 19.75 1.78 -13.65
C ARG A 147 18.24 1.58 -13.85
N LEU A 148 17.73 1.76 -15.07
CA LEU A 148 16.34 1.49 -15.45
C LEU A 148 16.10 0.04 -15.89
N ILE A 149 17.15 -0.73 -16.19
CA ILE A 149 17.04 -2.12 -16.68
C ILE A 149 16.18 -2.99 -15.74
N PRO A 150 16.38 -2.97 -14.40
CA PRO A 150 15.55 -3.76 -13.50
C PRO A 150 14.06 -3.38 -13.59
N LEU A 151 13.74 -2.10 -13.82
CA LEU A 151 12.36 -1.63 -13.90
C LEU A 151 11.70 -2.10 -15.18
N TYR A 152 12.41 -2.08 -16.30
CA TYR A 152 11.92 -2.64 -17.55
C TYR A 152 11.70 -4.15 -17.45
N ALA A 153 12.62 -4.89 -16.80
CA ALA A 153 12.45 -6.32 -16.59
C ALA A 153 11.19 -6.63 -15.76
N ILE A 154 10.97 -5.90 -14.67
CA ILE A 154 9.76 -6.03 -13.83
C ILE A 154 8.50 -5.65 -14.64
N ALA A 155 8.54 -4.54 -15.39
CA ALA A 155 7.40 -4.09 -16.19
C ALA A 155 7.02 -5.10 -17.28
N VAL A 156 8.01 -5.72 -17.93
CA VAL A 156 7.77 -6.80 -18.90
C VAL A 156 7.09 -7.97 -18.21
N LEU A 157 7.54 -8.38 -17.02
CA LEU A 157 6.91 -9.48 -16.28
C LEU A 157 5.47 -9.16 -15.87
N ILE A 158 5.20 -7.92 -15.42
CA ILE A 158 3.83 -7.43 -15.13
C ILE A 158 2.92 -7.56 -16.36
N ILE A 159 3.40 -7.16 -17.54
CA ILE A 159 2.63 -7.26 -18.78
C ILE A 159 2.46 -8.73 -19.19
N LEU A 160 3.52 -9.54 -19.15
CA LEU A 160 3.46 -10.95 -19.55
C LEU A 160 2.45 -11.75 -18.73
N ILE A 161 2.43 -11.56 -17.40
CA ILE A 161 1.46 -12.20 -16.52
C ILE A 161 0.03 -11.75 -16.84
N GLY A 162 -0.16 -10.46 -17.15
CA GLY A 162 -1.47 -9.91 -17.50
C GLY A 162 -1.99 -10.38 -18.87
N LEU A 163 -1.11 -10.50 -19.87
CA LEU A 163 -1.48 -10.92 -21.23
C LEU A 163 -1.63 -12.43 -21.38
N ALA A 164 -0.85 -13.23 -20.64
CA ALA A 164 -0.84 -14.68 -20.78
C ALA A 164 -0.95 -15.40 -19.42
N PRO A 165 -2.01 -15.13 -18.64
CA PRO A 165 -2.18 -15.66 -17.28
C PRO A 165 -2.21 -17.18 -17.22
N GLN A 166 -2.65 -17.86 -18.28
CA GLN A 166 -2.75 -19.31 -18.35
C GLN A 166 -1.43 -20.03 -18.10
N TYR A 167 -0.31 -19.50 -18.60
CA TYR A 167 1.00 -20.14 -18.42
C TYR A 167 1.50 -20.02 -16.99
N PHE A 168 1.27 -18.86 -16.36
CA PHE A 168 1.61 -18.64 -14.96
C PHE A 168 0.73 -19.45 -14.03
N LEU A 169 -0.56 -19.59 -14.33
CA LEU A 169 -1.46 -20.47 -13.58
C LEU A 169 -0.99 -21.93 -13.65
N MET A 170 -0.61 -22.42 -14.83
CA MET A 170 -0.07 -23.78 -15.00
C MET A 170 1.21 -23.98 -14.17
N ALA A 171 2.11 -23.00 -14.15
CA ALA A 171 3.33 -23.05 -13.34
C ALA A 171 3.01 -23.09 -11.83
N LEU A 172 1.97 -22.39 -11.39
CA LEU A 172 1.51 -22.35 -9.99
C LEU A 172 0.76 -23.61 -9.55
N MET A 173 0.28 -24.45 -10.46
CA MET A 173 -0.48 -25.65 -10.07
C MET A 173 0.31 -26.59 -9.16
N ARG A 174 1.61 -26.79 -9.42
CA ARG A 174 2.45 -27.68 -8.59
C ARG A 174 2.50 -27.24 -7.12
N PRO A 175 2.91 -26.00 -6.78
CA PRO A 175 2.90 -25.56 -5.39
C PRO A 175 1.49 -25.51 -4.79
N VAL A 176 0.48 -25.07 -5.55
CA VAL A 176 -0.91 -25.02 -5.06
C VAL A 176 -1.42 -26.42 -4.66
N MET A 177 -1.11 -27.47 -5.41
CA MET A 177 -1.51 -28.83 -5.08
C MET A 177 -0.85 -29.35 -3.80
N GLN A 178 0.42 -28.99 -3.56
CA GLN A 178 1.11 -29.37 -2.32
C GLN A 178 0.45 -28.75 -1.09
N PHE A 179 0.02 -27.49 -1.16
CA PHE A 179 -0.64 -26.81 -0.04
C PHE A 179 -2.11 -27.20 0.13
N THR A 180 -2.81 -27.57 -0.94
CA THR A 180 -4.24 -27.93 -0.88
C THR A 180 -4.50 -29.44 -0.68
N GLY A 181 -3.46 -30.28 -0.78
CA GLY A 181 -3.60 -31.74 -0.62
C GLY A 181 -4.43 -32.40 -1.72
N LEU A 182 -4.40 -31.84 -2.93
CA LEU A 182 -5.01 -32.40 -4.14
C LEU A 182 -4.03 -33.39 -4.80
N LEU A 183 -4.44 -34.65 -4.94
CA LEU A 183 -3.58 -35.76 -5.39
C LEU A 183 -3.46 -35.92 -6.91
N ALA A 184 -4.33 -35.26 -7.70
CA ALA A 184 -4.31 -35.35 -9.15
C ALA A 184 -4.72 -34.04 -9.81
N LEU A 185 -4.05 -33.68 -10.91
CA LEU A 185 -4.46 -32.62 -11.82
C LEU A 185 -5.73 -33.09 -12.55
N PRO A 186 -6.89 -32.43 -12.39
CA PRO A 186 -7.99 -32.62 -13.33
C PRO A 186 -7.46 -32.23 -14.71
N THR A 187 -7.44 -33.17 -15.65
CA THR A 187 -6.90 -33.00 -17.00
C THR A 187 -7.63 -31.93 -17.82
N SER A 188 -8.81 -31.51 -17.37
CA SER A 188 -9.50 -30.28 -17.77
C SER A 188 -9.66 -29.39 -16.53
N ILE A 189 -8.83 -28.35 -16.39
CA ILE A 189 -9.03 -27.36 -15.33
C ILE A 189 -9.93 -26.26 -15.91
N PRO A 190 -11.21 -26.13 -15.49
CA PRO A 190 -12.09 -25.06 -15.96
C PRO A 190 -11.46 -23.67 -15.79
N LEU A 191 -10.64 -23.50 -14.74
CA LEU A 191 -9.91 -22.27 -14.44
C LEU A 191 -8.91 -21.87 -15.52
N VAL A 192 -8.19 -22.82 -16.13
CA VAL A 192 -7.24 -22.54 -17.22
C VAL A 192 -7.99 -22.05 -18.45
N ASN A 193 -9.13 -22.67 -18.76
CA ASN A 193 -9.98 -22.21 -19.86
C ASN A 193 -10.52 -20.80 -19.58
N VAL A 194 -10.97 -20.51 -18.36
CA VAL A 194 -11.39 -19.14 -17.98
C VAL A 194 -10.25 -18.15 -18.17
N MET A 195 -9.02 -18.49 -17.76
CA MET A 195 -7.85 -17.63 -17.97
C MET A 195 -7.53 -17.39 -19.45
N GLN A 196 -7.73 -18.40 -20.31
CA GLN A 196 -7.60 -18.23 -21.76
C GLN A 196 -8.66 -17.26 -22.31
N HIS A 197 -9.92 -17.36 -21.87
CA HIS A 197 -10.96 -16.42 -22.28
C HIS A 197 -10.66 -14.98 -21.83
N VAL A 198 -10.16 -14.81 -20.61
CA VAL A 198 -9.69 -13.52 -20.11
C VAL A 198 -8.54 -12.98 -20.98
N SER A 199 -7.54 -13.82 -21.31
CA SER A 199 -6.44 -13.47 -22.20
C SER A 199 -6.94 -13.05 -23.59
N MET A 200 -7.88 -13.80 -24.17
CA MET A 200 -8.49 -13.46 -25.47
C MET A 200 -9.24 -12.12 -25.42
N ALA A 201 -10.00 -11.85 -24.36
CA ALA A 201 -10.68 -10.57 -24.18
C ALA A 201 -9.68 -9.40 -24.05
N VAL A 202 -8.59 -9.61 -23.31
CA VAL A 202 -7.50 -8.63 -23.17
C VAL A 202 -6.82 -8.35 -24.51
N TRP A 203 -6.48 -9.39 -25.28
CA TRP A 203 -5.93 -9.24 -26.62
C TRP A 203 -6.90 -8.54 -27.57
N GLY A 204 -8.20 -8.89 -27.52
CA GLY A 204 -9.25 -8.23 -28.28
C GLY A 204 -9.33 -6.74 -27.96
N PHE A 205 -9.27 -6.36 -26.68
CA PHE A 205 -9.24 -4.96 -26.26
C PHE A 205 -7.99 -4.21 -26.75
N ILE A 206 -6.81 -4.84 -26.68
CA ILE A 206 -5.56 -4.24 -27.17
C ILE A 206 -5.59 -4.06 -28.69
N ILE A 207 -6.09 -5.05 -29.43
CA ILE A 207 -6.24 -4.97 -30.89
C ILE A 207 -7.24 -3.87 -31.26
N LEU A 208 -8.39 -3.82 -30.59
CA LEU A 208 -9.41 -2.79 -30.81
C LEU A 208 -8.84 -1.38 -30.57
N THR A 209 -8.15 -1.17 -29.46
CA THR A 209 -7.52 0.12 -29.14
C THR A 209 -6.42 0.48 -30.15
N ALA A 210 -5.64 -0.48 -30.62
CA ALA A 210 -4.64 -0.28 -31.67
C ALA A 210 -5.28 0.09 -33.03
N ILE A 211 -6.39 -0.56 -33.40
CA ILE A 211 -7.17 -0.24 -34.60
C ILE A 211 -7.72 1.19 -34.51
N ILE A 212 -8.36 1.55 -33.39
CA ILE A 212 -8.88 2.91 -33.17
C ILE A 212 -7.75 3.94 -33.27
N TRP A 213 -6.61 3.67 -32.64
CA TRP A 213 -5.45 4.54 -32.72
C TRP A 213 -4.90 4.67 -34.15
N PHE A 214 -4.84 3.57 -34.89
CA PHE A 214 -4.40 3.56 -36.29
C PHE A 214 -5.34 4.35 -37.20
N ILE A 215 -6.66 4.14 -37.07
CA ILE A 215 -7.68 4.90 -37.79
C ILE A 215 -7.55 6.39 -37.48
N ARG A 216 -7.50 6.76 -36.19
CA ARG A 216 -7.30 8.15 -35.77
C ARG A 216 -6.05 8.74 -36.41
N LYS A 217 -4.91 8.05 -36.34
CA LYS A 217 -3.63 8.50 -36.91
C LYS A 217 -3.69 8.70 -38.42
N ARG A 218 -4.44 7.85 -39.14
CA ARG A 218 -4.65 7.97 -40.59
C ARG A 218 -5.54 9.17 -40.93
N VAL A 219 -6.67 9.33 -40.22
CA VAL A 219 -7.63 10.43 -40.43
C VAL A 219 -7.01 11.79 -40.09
N THR A 220 -6.27 11.90 -38.98
CA THR A 220 -5.69 13.18 -38.54
C THR A 220 -4.31 13.49 -39.14
N ARG A 221 -3.81 12.70 -40.10
CA ARG A 221 -2.45 12.87 -40.64
C ARG A 221 -2.22 14.24 -41.28
N TYR A 222 -3.26 14.79 -41.89
CA TYR A 222 -3.22 16.09 -42.59
C TYR A 222 -3.85 17.23 -41.79
N ALA A 223 -4.31 16.96 -40.56
CA ALA A 223 -4.88 18.01 -39.73
C ALA A 223 -3.77 18.94 -39.21
N PRO A 224 -3.90 20.27 -39.35
CA PRO A 224 -2.91 21.19 -38.82
C PRO A 224 -2.86 21.12 -37.28
N LEU A 225 -1.69 20.80 -36.73
CA LEU A 225 -1.46 20.79 -35.28
C LEU A 225 -1.15 22.21 -34.80
N SER A 226 -2.12 22.88 -34.17
CA SER A 226 -1.88 24.15 -33.47
C SER A 226 -1.59 23.90 -32.00
N LYS A 227 -0.51 24.47 -31.47
CA LYS A 227 -0.20 24.49 -30.04
C LYS A 227 -0.78 25.78 -29.46
N VAL A 228 -1.94 25.67 -28.84
CA VAL A 228 -2.61 26.77 -28.13
C VAL A 228 -2.30 26.64 -26.63
N PRO A 229 -2.13 27.73 -25.88
CA PRO A 229 -2.05 27.65 -24.42
C PRO A 229 -3.27 26.90 -23.86
N THR A 230 -3.03 26.09 -22.82
CA THR A 230 -4.10 25.42 -22.09
C THR A 230 -5.07 26.44 -21.51
N TRP A 231 -6.37 26.12 -21.52
CA TRP A 231 -7.41 26.97 -20.96
C TRP A 231 -7.11 27.30 -19.49
N GLY A 232 -6.77 28.56 -19.23
CA GLY A 232 -6.38 29.05 -17.90
C GLY A 232 -7.50 29.80 -17.19
N CYS A 233 -8.77 29.65 -17.55
CA CYS A 233 -9.88 30.43 -16.99
C CYS A 233 -9.61 31.95 -17.00
N ALA A 234 -9.19 32.47 -18.16
CA ALA A 234 -8.79 33.88 -18.37
C ALA A 234 -7.50 34.33 -17.65
N TYR A 235 -6.74 33.43 -17.01
CA TYR A 235 -5.38 33.74 -16.57
C TYR A 235 -4.39 33.65 -17.75
N PRO A 236 -3.52 34.68 -17.93
CA PRO A 236 -2.61 34.76 -19.07
C PRO A 236 -1.44 33.79 -18.99
N THR A 237 -1.11 33.29 -17.79
CA THR A 237 -0.02 32.33 -17.57
C THR A 237 -0.46 31.21 -16.62
N ALA A 238 -0.05 29.99 -16.93
CA ALA A 238 -0.25 28.86 -16.03
C ALA A 238 0.65 29.03 -14.80
N SER A 239 0.05 29.21 -13.63
CA SER A 239 0.77 29.25 -12.35
C SER A 239 0.60 27.90 -11.62
N PRO A 240 1.66 27.36 -10.98
CA PRO A 240 1.54 26.19 -10.11
C PRO A 240 0.51 26.38 -8.97
N LYS A 241 0.23 27.63 -8.59
CA LYS A 241 -0.77 28.00 -7.57
C LYS A 241 -2.22 27.70 -7.98
N LEU A 242 -2.51 27.58 -9.29
CA LEU A 242 -3.85 27.27 -9.81
C LEU A 242 -4.16 25.77 -9.79
N GLN A 243 -3.19 24.91 -9.47
CA GLN A 243 -3.33 23.46 -9.55
C GLN A 243 -3.71 22.86 -8.19
N TYR A 244 -4.52 21.81 -8.21
CA TYR A 244 -4.84 21.07 -6.98
C TYR A 244 -3.58 20.50 -6.33
N THR A 245 -3.44 20.67 -5.02
CA THR A 245 -2.45 19.95 -4.22
C THR A 245 -2.93 18.53 -3.92
N ALA A 246 -2.04 17.63 -3.52
CA ALA A 246 -2.39 16.27 -3.10
C ALA A 246 -3.38 16.31 -1.91
N SER A 247 -3.18 17.22 -0.97
CA SER A 247 -4.10 17.45 0.14
C SER A 247 -5.50 17.90 -0.32
N SER A 248 -5.57 18.72 -1.39
CA SER A 248 -6.85 19.18 -1.96
C SER A 248 -7.55 18.10 -2.77
N TYR A 249 -6.80 17.28 -3.51
CA TYR A 249 -7.33 16.21 -4.37
C TYR A 249 -8.20 15.20 -3.59
N VAL A 250 -7.76 14.82 -2.39
CA VAL A 250 -8.48 13.83 -1.55
C VAL A 250 -9.46 14.50 -0.58
N ARG A 251 -9.61 15.83 -0.60
CA ARG A 251 -10.35 16.56 0.44
C ARG A 251 -11.78 16.07 0.63
N SER A 252 -12.50 15.79 -0.47
CA SER A 252 -13.90 15.32 -0.41
C SER A 252 -14.00 13.92 0.19
N TYR A 253 -13.15 12.99 -0.25
CA TYR A 253 -13.10 11.62 0.29
C TYR A 253 -12.66 11.60 1.76
N ARG A 254 -11.66 12.39 2.10
CA ARG A 254 -11.15 12.52 3.48
C ARG A 254 -12.23 13.01 4.45
N LYS A 255 -13.10 13.94 4.03
CA LYS A 255 -14.20 14.43 4.88
C LYS A 255 -15.20 13.32 5.24
N LEU A 256 -15.46 12.39 4.32
CA LEU A 256 -16.37 11.27 4.58
C LEU A 256 -15.83 10.33 5.67
N VAL A 257 -14.51 10.23 5.78
CA VAL A 257 -13.81 9.31 6.70
C VAL A 257 -13.15 10.07 7.87
N GLU A 258 -13.47 11.35 8.05
CA GLU A 258 -12.85 12.23 9.05
C GLU A 258 -13.11 11.76 10.49
N ALA A 259 -14.24 11.09 10.76
CA ALA A 259 -14.52 10.51 12.06
C ALA A 259 -13.56 9.37 12.44
N VAL A 260 -13.01 8.68 11.43
CA VAL A 260 -12.08 7.55 11.61
C VAL A 260 -10.63 8.05 11.61
N LEU A 261 -10.30 9.03 10.77
CA LEU A 261 -8.94 9.56 10.60
C LEU A 261 -8.65 10.74 11.54
N MET A 262 -7.64 10.63 12.41
CA MET A 262 -7.18 11.75 13.25
C MET A 262 -6.28 12.71 12.45
N ILE A 263 -6.90 13.72 11.84
CA ILE A 263 -6.16 14.72 11.06
C ILE A 263 -6.18 16.05 11.79
N THR A 264 -5.04 16.38 12.42
CA THR A 264 -4.85 17.66 13.09
C THR A 264 -4.60 18.74 12.03
N ARG A 265 -5.43 19.78 12.04
CA ARG A 265 -5.28 20.94 11.15
C ARG A 265 -4.87 22.13 11.97
N HIS A 266 -3.78 22.78 11.60
CA HIS A 266 -3.47 24.10 12.12
C HIS A 266 -3.91 25.13 11.08
N ARG A 267 -4.92 25.92 11.44
CA ARG A 267 -5.38 27.05 10.65
C ARG A 267 -5.03 28.32 11.41
N PRO A 268 -4.20 29.22 10.87
CA PRO A 268 -4.00 30.51 11.48
C PRO A 268 -5.33 31.26 11.46
N HIS A 269 -5.63 31.97 12.54
CA HIS A 269 -6.73 32.92 12.55
C HIS A 269 -6.33 34.09 11.65
N ILE A 270 -7.13 34.38 10.63
CA ILE A 270 -6.88 35.48 9.69
C ILE A 270 -7.83 36.60 10.07
N ASP A 271 -7.31 37.64 10.73
CA ASP A 271 -8.10 38.77 11.22
C ASP A 271 -8.34 39.85 10.14
N THR A 272 -7.50 39.88 9.10
CA THR A 272 -7.57 40.88 8.04
C THR A 272 -8.08 40.30 6.72
N VAL A 273 -8.81 41.11 5.95
CA VAL A 273 -9.31 40.72 4.62
C VAL A 273 -8.17 40.45 3.62
N VAL A 274 -7.00 41.06 3.87
CA VAL A 274 -5.77 40.88 3.08
C VAL A 274 -4.60 40.58 4.01
N PRO A 275 -4.39 39.31 4.42
CA PRO A 275 -3.23 38.94 5.23
C PRO A 275 -1.95 38.94 4.41
N GLU A 276 -0.84 39.41 4.99
CA GLU A 276 0.47 39.43 4.31
C GLU A 276 1.02 38.01 4.09
N THR A 277 0.91 37.12 5.08
CA THR A 277 1.28 35.70 4.97
C THR A 277 0.40 34.83 5.86
N ALA A 278 -0.24 33.81 5.29
CA ALA A 278 -0.96 32.79 6.06
C ALA A 278 -0.46 31.39 5.66
N HIS A 279 -0.01 30.61 6.65
CA HIS A 279 0.49 29.26 6.45
C HIS A 279 -0.51 28.23 6.98
N PHE A 280 -0.87 27.25 6.16
CA PHE A 280 -1.74 26.15 6.54
C PHE A 280 -0.92 24.86 6.61
N SER A 281 -0.96 24.16 7.75
CA SER A 281 -0.36 22.84 7.90
C SER A 281 -1.41 21.79 8.25
N THR A 282 -1.23 20.59 7.71
CA THR A 282 -2.04 19.42 8.01
C THR A 282 -1.11 18.29 8.36
N HIS A 283 -1.32 17.69 9.53
CA HIS A 283 -0.60 16.49 9.95
C HIS A 283 -1.58 15.33 9.96
N SER A 284 -1.27 14.28 9.20
CA SER A 284 -1.96 13.01 9.27
C SER A 284 -1.25 12.15 10.31
N TYR A 285 -1.90 11.91 11.45
CA TYR A 285 -1.41 10.94 12.43
C TYR A 285 -2.35 9.75 12.46
N ASP A 286 -1.83 8.53 12.49
CA ASP A 286 -2.67 7.35 12.57
C ASP A 286 -3.20 7.18 14.00
N ARG A 287 -4.51 6.98 14.12
CA ARG A 287 -5.19 6.74 15.39
C ARG A 287 -4.79 5.41 16.01
N LEU A 288 -4.57 4.40 15.18
CA LEU A 288 -4.13 3.09 15.64
C LEU A 288 -2.70 3.16 16.15
N GLU A 289 -1.80 3.86 15.45
CA GLU A 289 -0.42 4.07 15.90
C GLU A 289 -0.38 4.78 17.27
N ASN A 290 -1.10 5.89 17.42
CA ASN A 290 -1.18 6.57 18.72
C ASN A 290 -1.73 5.66 19.83
N SER A 291 -2.79 4.91 19.54
CA SER A 291 -3.49 4.13 20.56
C SER A 291 -2.77 2.83 20.94
N ILE A 292 -2.20 2.14 19.96
CA ILE A 292 -1.59 0.80 20.13
C ILE A 292 -0.09 0.91 20.44
N ILE A 293 0.58 1.94 19.92
CA ILE A 293 2.04 2.08 20.04
C ILE A 293 2.37 3.20 21.03
N ASP A 294 1.99 4.45 20.75
CA ASP A 294 2.49 5.58 21.53
C ASP A 294 1.97 5.64 22.96
N ILE A 295 0.67 5.36 23.17
CA ILE A 295 0.08 5.38 24.50
C ILE A 295 0.72 4.29 25.38
N PRO A 296 0.81 3.01 24.95
CA PRO A 296 1.51 1.99 25.72
C PRO A 296 2.98 2.32 25.97
N ILE A 297 3.72 2.76 24.94
CA ILE A 297 5.13 3.14 25.11
C ILE A 297 5.28 4.27 26.12
N ARG A 298 4.42 5.29 26.07
CA ARG A 298 4.46 6.43 27.01
C ARG A 298 4.14 5.99 28.44
N LYS A 299 3.19 5.08 28.62
CA LYS A 299 2.87 4.48 29.93
C LYS A 299 4.03 3.65 30.45
N VAL A 300 4.64 2.81 29.62
CA VAL A 300 5.82 2.00 29.98
C VAL A 300 7.00 2.89 30.32
N LYS A 301 7.30 3.90 29.50
CA LYS A 301 8.37 4.87 29.75
C LYS A 301 8.12 5.66 31.04
N GLY A 302 6.86 6.05 31.30
CA GLY A 302 6.46 6.69 32.54
C GLY A 302 6.63 5.77 33.77
N PHE A 303 6.32 4.49 33.64
CA PHE A 303 6.52 3.49 34.70
C PHE A 303 8.01 3.23 34.96
N ILE A 304 8.79 2.93 33.91
CA ILE A 304 10.25 2.72 34.01
C ILE A 304 10.95 3.96 34.55
N GLY A 305 10.51 5.16 34.14
CA GLY A 305 11.05 6.43 34.63
C GLY A 305 10.93 6.60 36.14
N LYS A 306 9.95 5.95 36.80
CA LYS A 306 9.87 5.93 38.28
C LYS A 306 11.01 5.17 38.93
N PHE A 307 11.62 4.21 38.22
CA PHE A 307 12.75 3.40 38.69
C PHE A 307 14.11 3.99 38.31
N ASN A 308 14.15 5.19 37.71
CA ASN A 308 15.42 5.87 37.40
C ASN A 308 16.30 6.07 38.64
N PHE A 309 15.72 6.10 39.86
CA PHE A 309 16.48 6.17 41.11
C PHE A 309 17.42 4.97 41.32
N LEU A 310 17.12 3.80 40.74
CA LEU A 310 17.98 2.62 40.80
C LEU A 310 19.26 2.81 39.97
N GLN A 311 19.27 3.71 39.00
CA GLN A 311 20.43 4.01 38.15
C GLN A 311 21.06 5.36 38.50
N ASN A 312 21.36 5.57 39.80
CA ASN A 312 21.88 6.84 40.31
C ASN A 312 23.39 7.07 40.08
N GLY A 313 24.13 6.08 39.54
CA GLY A 313 25.56 6.17 39.25
C GLY A 313 26.48 6.07 40.47
N SER A 314 25.94 5.87 41.67
CA SER A 314 26.73 5.73 42.90
C SER A 314 26.95 4.27 43.27
N VAL A 315 28.21 3.85 43.32
CA VAL A 315 28.64 2.49 43.67
C VAL A 315 28.10 2.04 45.03
N GLN A 316 28.01 2.95 45.99
CA GLN A 316 27.53 2.67 47.35
C GLN A 316 26.07 2.16 47.36
N PHE A 317 25.21 2.78 46.56
CA PHE A 317 23.81 2.35 46.46
C PHE A 317 23.67 0.99 45.76
N TYR A 318 24.49 0.70 44.75
CA TYR A 318 24.49 -0.62 44.10
C TYR A 318 24.91 -1.74 45.05
N VAL A 319 25.93 -1.51 45.88
CA VAL A 319 26.33 -2.47 46.92
C VAL A 319 25.22 -2.66 47.95
N LEU A 320 24.59 -1.57 48.40
CA LEU A 320 23.45 -1.62 49.33
C LEU A 320 22.28 -2.42 48.76
N TYR A 321 21.91 -2.20 47.49
CA TYR A 321 20.85 -2.98 46.82
C TYR A 321 21.17 -4.47 46.78
N GLY A 322 22.44 -4.83 46.52
CA GLY A 322 22.89 -6.22 46.56
C GLY A 322 22.77 -6.86 47.94
N ILE A 323 23.17 -6.15 49.00
CA ILE A 323 23.05 -6.63 50.39
C ILE A 323 21.57 -6.82 50.77
N ILE A 324 20.71 -5.84 50.45
CA ILE A 324 19.26 -5.93 50.69
C ILE A 324 18.67 -7.14 49.97
N PHE A 325 19.07 -7.38 48.71
CA PHE A 325 18.60 -8.52 47.93
C PHE A 325 18.97 -9.87 48.56
N ILE A 326 20.22 -10.03 48.99
CA ILE A 326 20.69 -11.24 49.69
C ILE A 326 19.91 -11.44 50.99
N PHE A 327 19.73 -10.37 51.77
CA PHE A 327 18.96 -10.42 53.02
C PHE A 327 17.51 -10.86 52.78
N ILE A 328 16.84 -10.29 51.77
CA ILE A 328 15.46 -10.65 51.39
C ILE A 328 15.36 -12.12 50.98
N ILE A 329 16.31 -12.61 50.17
CA ILE A 329 16.34 -14.01 49.72
C ILE A 329 16.47 -14.99 50.88
N ILE A 330 17.20 -14.64 51.93
CA ILE A 330 17.39 -15.51 53.10
C ILE A 330 16.21 -15.36 54.08
N ALA A 331 15.77 -14.13 54.34
CA ALA A 331 14.77 -13.84 55.36
C ALA A 331 13.36 -14.30 54.97
N ILE A 332 12.96 -14.18 53.70
CA ILE A 332 11.61 -14.56 53.25
C ILE A 332 11.34 -16.07 53.45
N PRO A 333 12.20 -17.00 52.97
CA PRO A 333 12.01 -18.43 53.20
C PRO A 333 11.94 -18.79 54.69
N LEU A 334 12.84 -18.24 55.51
CA LEU A 334 12.84 -18.45 56.97
C LEU A 334 11.55 -17.95 57.63
N LEU A 335 11.03 -16.80 57.22
CA LEU A 335 9.75 -16.29 57.70
C LEU A 335 8.59 -17.18 57.26
N ILE A 336 8.60 -17.67 56.02
CA ILE A 336 7.57 -18.59 55.52
C ILE A 336 7.60 -19.90 56.32
N GLU A 337 8.78 -20.49 56.54
CA GLU A 337 8.93 -21.71 57.34
C GLU A 337 8.45 -21.50 58.79
N GLY A 338 8.82 -20.37 59.41
CA GLY A 338 8.33 -20.02 60.75
C GLY A 338 6.81 -19.85 60.80
N LEU A 339 6.20 -19.20 59.81
CA LEU A 339 4.75 -19.03 59.72
C LEU A 339 4.03 -20.37 59.51
N VAL A 340 4.58 -21.25 58.67
CA VAL A 340 4.06 -22.61 58.45
C VAL A 340 4.13 -23.43 59.73
N PHE A 341 5.24 -23.35 60.47
CA PHE A 341 5.41 -24.03 61.75
C PHE A 341 4.37 -23.56 62.78
N VAL A 342 4.17 -22.24 62.92
CA VAL A 342 3.15 -21.67 63.83
C VAL A 342 1.74 -22.09 63.41
N TYR A 343 1.45 -22.11 62.10
CA TYR A 343 0.15 -22.55 61.59
C TYR A 343 -0.14 -24.02 61.93
N GLU A 344 0.82 -24.91 61.73
CA GLU A 344 0.67 -26.34 62.10
C GLU A 344 0.55 -26.53 63.62
N LEU A 345 1.25 -25.73 64.43
CA LEU A 345 1.10 -25.75 65.89
C LEU A 345 -0.32 -25.33 66.33
N ILE A 346 -0.88 -24.27 65.74
CA ILE A 346 -2.24 -23.80 66.03
C ILE A 346 -3.28 -24.85 65.63
N LYS A 347 -3.04 -25.60 64.55
CA LYS A 347 -3.96 -26.65 64.08
C LYS A 347 -3.99 -27.89 64.98
N GLN A 348 -2.94 -28.11 65.76
CA GLN A 348 -2.84 -29.22 66.71
C GLN A 348 -3.43 -28.91 68.09
N LEU A 349 -3.58 -27.62 68.42
CA LEU A 349 -4.32 -27.11 69.58
C LEU A 349 -5.81 -27.04 69.27
#